data_AF-A0A6B2TH53-F1
#
_entry.id   AF-A0A6B2TH53-F1
#
_cell.length_a   1.000
_cell.length_b   1.000
_cell.length_c   1.000
_cell.angle_alpha   90.00
_cell.angle_beta   90.00
_cell.angle_gamma   90.00
#
_symmetry.space_group_name_H-M   'P 1'
#
loop_
_entity.id
_entity.type
_entity.pdbx_description
1 polymer ?
#
loop_
_entity_poly.entity_id
_entity_poly.type
_entity_poly.pdbx_seq_one_letter_code
_entity_poly.pdbx_strand_id
1 'polypeptide(L)' 'MHVHRDVVEGHARTALLAAASDADLLVVGARRRKGHVGMQLGPVNHAVLHHCASPVAIVPHP' A
#
# COMPACT_ATOMS: atom_id res chain seq x y z
N MET A 1 16.55 -13.28 10.27
CA MET A 1 15.52 -12.46 9.57
C MET A 1 14.27 -13.31 9.43
N HIS A 2 13.21 -12.97 10.16
CA HIS A 2 11.94 -13.69 10.12
C HIS A 2 11.04 -13.05 9.07
N VAL A 3 10.39 -13.88 8.25
CA VAL A 3 9.49 -13.42 7.20
C VAL A 3 8.19 -14.20 7.34
N HIS A 4 7.09 -13.46 7.47
CA HIS A 4 5.73 -14.01 7.54
C HIS A 4 4.99 -13.65 6.26
N ARG A 5 4.07 -14.51 5.86
CA ARG A 5 3.22 -14.32 4.69
C ARG A 5 1.79 -14.67 5.09
N ASP A 6 0.90 -13.70 4.95
CA ASP A 6 -0.49 -13.84 5.30
C ASP A 6 -1.37 -13.60 4.07
N VAL A 7 -2.41 -14.43 3.92
CA VAL A 7 -3.47 -14.24 2.95
C VAL A 7 -4.71 -13.84 3.73
N VAL A 8 -5.21 -12.63 3.49
CA VAL A 8 -6.35 -12.07 4.22
C VAL A 8 -7.52 -11.93 3.25
N GLU A 9 -8.66 -12.50 3.63
CA GLU A 9 -9.91 -12.33 2.88
C GLU A 9 -10.55 -10.96 3.15
N GLY A 10 -11.17 -10.38 2.11
CA GLY A 10 -11.90 -9.12 2.21
C GLY A 10 -11.27 -7.96 1.43
N HIS A 11 -11.65 -6.74 1.79
CA HIS A 11 -11.20 -5.55 1.06
C HIS A 11 -9.74 -5.22 1.42
N ALA A 12 -8.87 -5.17 0.39
CA ALA A 12 -7.45 -4.87 0.56
C ALA A 12 -7.17 -3.60 1.38
N ARG A 13 -7.97 -2.52 1.22
CA ARG A 13 -7.81 -1.30 2.02
C ARG A 13 -7.96 -1.57 3.52
N THR A 14 -8.94 -2.37 3.92
CA THR A 14 -9.21 -2.65 5.33
C THR A 14 -8.13 -3.54 5.91
N ALA A 15 -7.75 -4.59 5.18
CA ALA A 15 -6.69 -5.50 5.59
C ALA A 15 -5.34 -4.79 5.76
N LEU A 16 -4.96 -3.95 4.79
CA LEU A 16 -3.70 -3.21 4.85
C LEU A 16 -3.68 -2.16 5.96
N LEU A 17 -4.79 -1.44 6.20
CA LEU A 17 -4.88 -0.46 7.30
C LEU A 17 -4.78 -1.13 8.67
N ALA A 18 -5.42 -2.29 8.84
CA ALA A 18 -5.32 -3.06 10.09
C ALA A 18 -3.89 -3.56 10.29
N ALA A 19 -3.29 -4.20 9.28
CA ALA A 19 -1.91 -4.69 9.37
C ALA A 19 -0.89 -3.56 9.59
N ALA A 20 -1.12 -2.38 9.02
CA ALA A 20 -0.24 -1.24 9.19
C ALA A 20 -0.32 -0.61 10.59
N SER A 21 -1.38 -0.86 11.36
CA SER A 21 -1.58 -0.25 12.69
C SER A 21 -0.48 -0.64 13.69
N ASP A 22 0.12 -1.82 13.51
CA ASP A 22 1.24 -2.34 14.32
C ASP A 22 2.59 -2.30 13.59
N ALA A 23 2.65 -1.70 12.39
CA ALA A 23 3.84 -1.68 11.56
C ALA A 23 4.54 -0.31 11.61
N ASP A 24 5.88 -0.31 11.59
CA ASP A 24 6.68 0.93 11.49
C ASP A 24 6.60 1.57 10.10
N LEU A 25 6.29 0.79 9.06
CA LEU A 25 6.19 1.24 7.67
C LEU A 25 5.29 0.31 6.85
N LEU A 26 4.34 0.89 6.11
CA LEU A 26 3.60 0.19 5.07
C LEU A 26 4.22 0.47 3.69
N VAL A 27 4.54 -0.58 2.94
CA VAL A 27 5.09 -0.48 1.58
C VAL A 27 4.07 -1.03 0.58
N VAL A 28 3.69 -0.23 -0.42
CA VAL A 28 2.78 -0.66 -1.51
C VAL A 28 3.32 -0.26 -2.88
N GLY A 29 2.99 -1.06 -3.88
CA GLY A 29 3.37 -0.81 -5.28
C GLY A 29 2.41 0.14 -5.98
N ALA A 30 2.92 0.97 -6.91
CA ALA A 30 2.10 1.74 -7.84
C ALA A 30 2.60 1.59 -9.28
N ARG A 31 1.68 1.42 -10.24
CA ARG A 31 2.04 1.38 -11.66
C ARG A 31 2.45 2.77 -12.15
N ARG A 32 3.57 2.85 -12.87
CA ARG A 32 3.90 4.02 -13.69
C ARG A 32 3.49 3.78 -15.13
N ARG A 33 2.56 4.60 -15.65
CA ARG A 33 2.14 4.53 -17.04
C ARG A 33 3.02 5.45 -17.90
N LYS A 34 3.53 4.91 -19.01
CA LYS A 34 4.29 5.71 -19.99
C LYS A 34 3.46 6.91 -20.46
N GLY A 35 4.06 8.10 -20.51
CA GLY A 35 3.43 9.33 -21.01
C GLY A 35 2.56 10.10 -20.02
N HIS A 36 2.48 9.69 -18.75
CA HIS A 36 1.79 10.46 -17.70
C HIS A 36 2.79 10.99 -16.68
N VAL A 37 2.63 12.25 -16.26
CA VAL A 37 3.42 12.82 -15.16
C VAL A 37 2.81 12.36 -13.84
N GLY A 38 3.53 11.51 -13.11
CA GLY A 38 3.14 11.04 -11.77
C GLY A 38 2.80 9.55 -11.69
N MET A 39 2.28 9.14 -10.53
CA MET A 39 1.85 7.76 -10.25
C MET A 39 0.34 7.65 -10.37
N GLN A 40 -0.16 6.58 -10.98
CA GLN A 40 -1.60 6.27 -10.90
C GLN A 40 -1.86 5.57 -9.57
N LEU A 41 -2.38 6.33 -8.61
CA LEU A 41 -2.82 5.77 -7.33
C LEU A 41 -4.15 5.07 -7.55
N GLY A 42 -4.15 3.74 -7.44
CA GLY A 42 -5.38 2.97 -7.41
C GLY A 42 -6.19 3.22 -6.13
N PRO A 43 -7.44 2.75 -6.05
CA PRO A 43 -8.32 2.98 -4.89
C PRO A 43 -7.71 2.50 -3.57
N VAL A 44 -6.93 1.43 -3.58
CA VAL A 44 -6.23 0.90 -2.40
C VAL A 44 -5.14 1.87 -1.96
N ASN A 45 -4.24 2.26 -2.88
CA ASN A 45 -3.15 3.19 -2.59
C ASN A 45 -3.66 4.55 -2.12
N HIS A 46 -4.74 5.04 -2.72
CA HIS A 46 -5.41 6.26 -2.28
C HIS A 46 -5.93 6.11 -0.84
N ALA A 47 -6.66 5.02 -0.54
CA ALA A 47 -7.20 4.79 0.80
C ALA A 47 -6.09 4.71 1.87
N VAL A 48 -5.02 3.97 1.61
CA VAL A 48 -3.92 3.85 2.60
C VAL A 48 -3.16 5.17 2.77
N LEU A 49 -2.94 5.95 1.71
CA LEU A 49 -2.28 7.26 1.82
C LEU A 49 -3.08 8.25 2.67
N HIS A 50 -4.41 8.15 2.66
CA HIS A 50 -5.27 9.07 3.40
C HIS A 50 -5.64 8.59 4.81
N HIS A 51 -5.56 7.29 5.09
CA HIS A 51 -6.11 6.72 6.32
C HIS A 51 -5.13 5.86 7.13
N CYS A 52 -3.93 5.58 6.63
CA CYS A 52 -2.96 4.78 7.36
C CYS A 52 -2.41 5.56 8.56
N ALA A 53 -2.36 4.90 9.72
CA ALA A 53 -1.77 5.46 10.93
C ALA A 53 -0.24 5.52 10.86
N SER A 54 0.37 4.58 10.13
CA SER A 54 1.83 4.48 9.96
C SER A 54 2.32 5.14 8.67
N PRO A 55 3.61 5.49 8.58
CA PRO A 55 4.22 5.97 7.35
C PRO A 55 3.95 5.03 6.17
N VAL A 56 3.75 5.61 4.97
CA VAL A 56 3.48 4.85 3.74
C VAL A 56 4.53 5.17 2.68
N ALA A 57 5.22 4.13 2.19
CA ALA A 57 6.09 4.22 1.04
C ALA A 57 5.38 3.68 -0.22
N ILE A 58 5.22 4.53 -1.23
CA ILE A 58 4.72 4.14 -2.54
C ILE A 58 5.91 3.85 -3.46
N VAL A 59 6.07 2.59 -3.85
CA VAL A 59 7.17 2.14 -4.70
C VAL A 59 6.66 1.96 -6.14
N PRO A 60 7.14 2.77 -7.09
CA PRO A 60 6.73 2.62 -8.48
C PRO A 60 7.27 1.33 -9.10
N HIS A 61 6.47 0.68 -9.94
CA HIS A 61 6.89 -0.47 -10.75
C HIS A 61 6.37 -0.38 -12.20
N PRO A 62 7.03 -1.08 -13.15
CA PRO A 62 6.58 -1.16 -14.54
C PRO A 62 5.15 -1.69 -14.70
#